data_AF-A0A849PM57-F1
#
_entry.id   AF-A0A849PM57-F1
#
_cell.length_a   1.000
_cell.length_b   1.000
_cell.length_c   1.000
_cell.angle_alpha   90.00
_cell.angle_beta   90.00
_cell.angle_gamma   90.00
#
_symmetry.space_group_name_H-M   'P 1'
#
loop_
_entity.id
_entity.type
_entity.pdbx_description
1 polymer ?
#
loop_
_entity_poly.entity_id
_entity_poly.type
_entity_poly.pdbx_seq_one_letter_code
_entity_poly.pdbx_strand_id
1 'polypeptide(L)'
;MYEILLYRNAAKAYESLDDRTVARINKSIDALKENPFYGKDIKKLKGELAGRYRLRVGRYRVVYRVDEQEKAVIIEDFGAREKIY
;
A
#
# COMPACT_ATOMS: atom_id res chain seq x y z
N MET A 1 -7.71 -4.50 -14.08
CA MET A 1 -7.76 -4.89 -12.67
C MET A 1 -6.41 -5.43 -12.29
N TYR A 2 -5.79 -4.91 -11.24
CA TYR A 2 -4.51 -5.40 -10.73
C TYR A 2 -4.75 -6.39 -9.58
N GLU A 3 -3.90 -7.41 -9.49
CA GLU A 3 -3.87 -8.33 -8.35
C GLU A 3 -3.14 -7.68 -7.17
N ILE A 4 -3.54 -7.96 -5.93
CA ILE A 4 -2.87 -7.42 -4.74
C ILE A 4 -2.01 -8.51 -4.11
N LEU A 5 -0.71 -8.28 -4.01
CA LEU A 5 0.25 -9.16 -3.37
C LEU A 5 0.81 -8.49 -2.12
N LEU A 6 0.88 -9.25 -1.02
CA LEU A 6 1.38 -8.78 0.26
C LEU A 6 2.72 -9.43 0.57
N TYR A 7 3.76 -8.63 0.82
CA TYR A 7 5.01 -9.17 1.36
C TYR A 7 4.80 -9.72 2.76
N ARG A 8 5.64 -10.67 3.17
CA ARG A 8 5.52 -11.37 4.46
C ARG A 8 5.51 -10.41 5.66
N ASN A 9 6.28 -9.32 5.59
CA ASN A 9 6.31 -8.29 6.62
C ASN A 9 5.01 -7.49 6.65
N ALA A 10 4.51 -7.13 5.46
CA ALA A 10 3.25 -6.43 5.28
C ALA A 10 2.06 -7.26 5.79
N ALA A 11 2.04 -8.57 5.51
CA ALA A 11 1.01 -9.49 6.02
C ALA A 11 0.99 -9.53 7.54
N LYS A 12 2.15 -9.70 8.20
CA LYS A 12 2.25 -9.67 9.67
C LYS A 12 1.78 -8.35 10.27
N ALA A 13 2.17 -7.23 9.66
CA ALA A 13 1.73 -5.92 10.09
C ALA A 13 0.22 -5.80 9.98
N TYR A 14 -0.36 -6.23 8.85
CA TYR A 14 -1.79 -6.22 8.59
C TYR A 14 -2.59 -7.08 9.59
N GLU A 15 -2.10 -8.29 9.93
CA GLU A 15 -2.73 -9.16 10.94
C GLU A 15 -2.73 -8.55 12.35
N SER A 16 -1.79 -7.64 12.65
CA SER A 16 -1.71 -6.97 13.94
C SER A 16 -2.62 -5.73 14.06
N LEU A 17 -3.33 -5.35 13.00
CA LEU A 17 -4.18 -4.17 12.96
C LEU A 17 -5.57 -4.46 13.53
N ASP A 18 -6.19 -3.44 14.11
CA ASP A 18 -7.59 -3.47 14.53
C ASP A 18 -8.56 -3.55 13.33
N ASP A 19 -9.73 -4.16 13.52
CA ASP A 19 -10.74 -4.36 12.49
C ASP A 19 -11.14 -3.08 11.74
N ARG A 20 -11.21 -1.94 12.46
CA ARG A 20 -11.54 -0.64 11.86
C ARG A 20 -10.46 -0.20 10.88
N THR A 21 -9.19 -0.39 11.24
CA THR A 21 -8.06 -0.08 10.36
C THR A 21 -8.03 -1.04 9.17
N VAL A 22 -8.21 -2.34 9.40
CA VAL A 22 -8.28 -3.36 8.35
C VAL A 22 -9.35 -3.02 7.31
N ALA A 23 -10.57 -2.68 7.75
CA ALA A 23 -11.66 -2.31 6.85
C ALA A 23 -11.32 -1.08 5.98
N ARG A 24 -10.65 -0.07 6.56
CA ARG A 24 -10.20 1.12 5.82
C ARG A 24 -9.11 0.78 4.80
N ILE A 25 -8.17 -0.09 5.18
CA ILE A 25 -7.10 -0.54 4.30
C ILE A 25 -7.70 -1.32 3.13
N ASN A 26 -8.60 -2.27 3.38
CA ASN A 26 -9.25 -3.04 2.31
C ASN A 26 -9.98 -2.15 1.32
N LYS A 27 -10.74 -1.16 1.80
CA LYS A 27 -11.40 -0.18 0.93
C LYS A 27 -10.40 0.63 0.08
N SER A 28 -9.25 0.96 0.64
CA SER A 28 -8.23 1.75 -0.06
C SER A 28 -7.42 0.89 -1.05
N ILE A 29 -7.15 -0.38 -0.71
CA ILE A 29 -6.52 -1.37 -1.57
C ILE A 29 -7.42 -1.72 -2.75
N ASP A 30 -8.73 -1.82 -2.55
CA ASP A 30 -9.65 -2.13 -3.64
C ASP A 30 -9.61 -1.06 -4.74
N ALA A 31 -9.48 0.21 -4.36
CA ALA A 31 -9.25 1.31 -5.31
C ALA A 31 -7.91 1.17 -6.07
N LEU A 32 -6.88 0.56 -5.49
CA LEU A 32 -5.62 0.30 -6.19
C LEU A 32 -5.77 -0.75 -7.30
N LYS A 33 -6.73 -1.67 -7.19
CA LYS A 33 -7.00 -2.67 -8.25
C LYS A 33 -7.47 -2.00 -9.54
N GLU A 34 -8.13 -0.85 -9.45
CA GLU A 34 -8.58 -0.08 -10.59
C GLU A 34 -7.50 0.89 -11.09
N ASN A 35 -6.91 1.69 -10.18
CA ASN A 35 -5.87 2.64 -10.53
C ASN A 35 -4.81 2.77 -9.43
N PRO A 36 -3.70 2.02 -9.53
CA PRO A 36 -2.67 2.03 -8.49
C PRO A 36 -1.69 3.22 -8.61
N PHE A 37 -1.78 4.02 -9.67
CA PHE A 37 -0.82 5.10 -9.93
C PHE A 37 -1.30 6.46 -9.46
N TYR A 38 -2.62 6.70 -9.50
CA TYR A 38 -3.20 8.01 -9.29
C TYR A 38 -4.33 7.96 -8.25
N GLY A 39 -4.24 8.87 -7.28
CA GLY A 39 -5.24 9.03 -6.24
C GLY A 39 -4.85 10.17 -5.30
N LYS A 40 -5.83 10.78 -4.64
CA LYS A 40 -5.61 11.91 -3.72
C LYS A 40 -4.61 11.57 -2.61
N ASP A 41 -4.60 10.31 -2.18
CA ASP A 41 -3.78 9.80 -1.09
C ASP A 41 -2.51 9.08 -1.57
N ILE A 42 -2.36 8.92 -2.90
CA ILE A 42 -1.23 8.23 -3.54
C ILE A 42 -0.16 9.25 -3.92
N LYS A 43 1.09 8.97 -3.56
CA LYS A 43 2.25 9.72 -4.05
C LYS A 43 3.34 8.78 -4.49
N LYS A 44 3.91 9.03 -5.68
CA LYS A 44 5.14 8.39 -6.12
C LYS A 44 6.30 8.82 -5.22
N LEU A 45 7.04 7.85 -4.71
CA LEU A 45 8.23 8.09 -3.90
C LEU A 45 9.44 8.40 -4.81
N LYS A 46 10.44 9.06 -4.24
CA LYS A 46 11.64 9.54 -4.93
C LYS A 46 12.89 9.11 -4.14
N GLY A 47 14.07 9.25 -4.75
CA GLY A 47 15.34 8.89 -4.14
C GLY A 47 15.54 7.38 -4.10
N GLU A 48 16.02 6.84 -2.98
CA GLU A 48 16.25 5.39 -2.79
C GLU A 48 14.96 4.55 -2.89
N LEU A 49 13.80 5.18 -2.71
CA LEU A 49 12.48 4.57 -2.87
C LEU A 49 11.85 4.86 -4.24
N ALA A 50 12.62 5.33 -5.21
CA ALA A 50 12.12 5.52 -6.58
C ALA A 50 11.56 4.20 -7.15
N GLY A 51 10.44 4.29 -7.87
CA GLY A 51 9.70 3.12 -8.37
C GLY A 51 8.62 2.61 -7.41
N ARG A 52 8.58 3.12 -6.17
CA ARG A 52 7.53 2.82 -5.20
C ARG A 52 6.52 3.96 -5.10
N TYR A 53 5.37 3.64 -4.53
CA TYR A 53 4.26 4.53 -4.25
C TYR A 53 3.90 4.44 -2.78
N ARG A 54 3.34 5.54 -2.27
CA ARG A 54 2.83 5.64 -0.92
C ARG A 54 1.36 6.00 -0.96
N LEU A 55 0.52 5.11 -0.45
CA LEU A 55 -0.89 5.35 -0.20
C LEU A 55 -1.08 5.74 1.27
N ARG A 56 -1.80 6.85 1.52
CA ARG A 56 -2.20 7.27 2.87
C ARG A 56 -3.58 6.71 3.19
N VAL A 57 -3.70 5.97 4.30
CA VAL A 57 -4.97 5.47 4.83
C VAL A 57 -5.15 6.01 6.24
N GLY A 58 -5.69 7.24 6.34
CA GLY A 58 -5.83 7.96 7.60
C GLY A 58 -4.47 8.25 8.27
N ARG A 59 -4.15 7.49 9.33
CA ARG A 59 -2.88 7.56 10.09
C ARG A 59 -1.82 6.58 9.60
N TYR A 60 -2.22 5.61 8.78
CA TYR A 60 -1.33 4.60 8.22
C TYR A 60 -0.81 5.01 6.86
N ARG A 61 0.37 4.49 6.53
CA ARG A 61 1.01 4.62 5.22
C ARG A 61 1.27 3.21 4.71
N VAL A 62 0.94 3.00 3.44
CA VAL A 62 1.19 1.77 2.72
C VAL A 62 2.23 2.07 1.67
N VAL A 63 3.34 1.36 1.70
CA VAL A 63 4.37 1.43 0.66
C VAL A 63 4.18 0.25 -0.26
N TYR A 64 4.03 0.52 -1.55
CA TYR A 64 3.80 -0.50 -2.56
C TYR A 64 4.52 -0.17 -3.86
N ARG A 65 4.72 -1.18 -4.69
CA ARG A 65 5.18 -1.05 -6.07
C ARG A 65 4.14 -1.66 -7.00
N VAL A 66 4.16 -1.23 -8.26
CA VAL A 66 3.25 -1.77 -9.28
C VAL A 66 4.12 -2.50 -10.30
N ASP A 67 3.78 -3.76 -10.52
CA ASP A 67 4.30 -4.57 -11.61
C ASP A 67 3.31 -4.50 -12.77
N GLU A 68 3.68 -3.78 -13.83
CA GLU A 68 2.85 -3.62 -15.02
C GLU A 68 2.84 -4.87 -15.90
N GLN A 69 3.87 -5.73 -15.82
CA GLN A 69 3.95 -6.95 -16.62
C GLN A 69 2.96 -7.99 -16.08
N GLU A 70 3.01 -8.22 -14.77
CA GLU A 70 2.14 -9.19 -14.08
C GLU A 70 0.79 -8.57 -13.67
N LYS A 71 0.58 -7.27 -13.93
CA LYS A 71 -0.56 -6.50 -13.43
C LYS A 71 -0.78 -6.72 -11.93
N ALA A 72 0.28 -6.63 -11.15
CA ALA A 72 0.26 -6.84 -9.70
C ALA A 72 0.64 -5.56 -8.93
N VAL A 73 -0.07 -5.30 -7.85
CA VAL A 73 0.27 -4.29 -6.84
C VAL A 73 0.88 -5.01 -5.66
N ILE A 74 2.17 -4.80 -5.47
CA ILE A 74 2.96 -5.49 -4.45
C ILE A 74 3.12 -4.54 -3.28
N ILE A 75 2.40 -4.83 -2.19
CA ILE A 75 2.52 -4.09 -0.94
C ILE A 75 3.72 -4.61 -0.17
N GLU A 76 4.73 -3.75 -0.03
CA GLU A 76 5.98 -4.09 0.64
C GLU A 76 5.89 -3.86 2.15
N ASP A 77 5.15 -2.83 2.60
CA ASP A 77 5.06 -2.50 4.02
C ASP A 77 3.79 -1.72 4.43
N PHE A 78 3.38 -1.89 5.69
CA PHE A 78 2.32 -1.12 6.37
C PHE A 78 2.84 -0.55 7.68
N GLY A 79 2.59 0.73 7.91
CA GLY A 79 2.99 1.32 9.19
C GLY A 79 2.33 2.64 9.52
N ALA A 80 2.33 2.93 10.82
CA ALA A 80 2.01 4.26 11.32
C ALA A 80 3.10 5.25 10.91
N ARG A 81 2.77 6.55 10.93
CA ARG A 81 3.67 7.65 10.55
C ARG A 81 5.08 7.55 11.16
N GLU A 82 5.19 7.04 12.38
CA GLU A 82 6.43 6.93 13.16
C GLU A 82 7.32 5.73 12.80
N LYS A 83 6.81 4.74 12.06
CA LYS A 83 7.53 3.50 11.75
C LYS A 83 7.98 3.36 10.28
N ILE A 84 7.51 4.26 9.40
CA ILE A 84 7.70 4.20 7.93
C ILE A 84 8.87 5.10 7.45
N TYR A 85 9.69 5.60 8.37
CA TYR A 85 10.94 6.32 8.07
C TYR A 85 12.01 5.95 9.10
#